data_AF-A0A453FDZ5-F1
#
_entry.id   AF-A0A453FDZ5-F1
#
_cell.length_a   1.000
_cell.length_b   1.000
_cell.length_c   1.000
_cell.angle_alpha   90.00
_cell.angle_beta   90.00
_cell.angle_gamma   90.00
#
_symmetry.space_group_name_H-M   'P 1'
#
loop_
_entity.id
_entity.type
_entity.pdbx_description
1 polymer ?
#
loop_
_entity_poly.entity_id
_entity_poly.type
_entity_poly.pdbx_seq_one_letter_code
_entity_poly.pdbx_strand_id
1 'polypeptide(L)'
;MYPVCMGVFDSETNENWIWFMQLVRQAIGSPRGLTICTDAGQPVMIGVKEVFPEAEHRECMFHLVSNFNKKFHGKVFDDHLWAAAYSWNPYLFEQNWVAMDIAKPAAAALRKWHTRLWSRCQFSTISKVDYVTNNLAECFNNWIKHHKSLNLDDFFDKLRQLIMIMWNRRRKVARKLVGLILPHIIKKLNAKTRELNLEVVESSEEVAEVTALGGSGFRFVVNLLDRTCSCRQWEVSGLPCKHGLAFITSLTNARIENYVDSCYSIHKFRAAYDQLIPAMVDKNQWPKSDHGFFMFPPLLKATAGRPKTERYKGCSEKKRKSCQHLCPICKDYGHHWHKRKKGNPDDIAAILAVR
;
A
#
# COMPACT_ATOMS: atom_id res chain seq x y z
N MET A 1 -2.12 2.07 9.05
CA MET A 1 -2.92 3.07 8.33
C MET A 1 -3.11 4.27 9.23
N TYR A 2 -2.86 5.47 8.70
CA TYR A 2 -3.02 6.76 9.38
C TYR A 2 -3.70 7.70 8.37
N PRO A 3 -5.04 7.84 8.39
CA PRO A 3 -5.75 8.74 7.49
C PRO A 3 -5.36 10.19 7.79
N VAL A 4 -5.02 10.96 6.74
CA VAL A 4 -4.55 12.34 6.85
C VAL A 4 -5.65 13.32 6.41
N CYS A 5 -6.16 13.13 5.20
CA CYS A 5 -7.22 13.96 4.63
C CYS A 5 -8.26 13.06 3.94
N MET A 6 -9.49 13.57 3.85
CA MET A 6 -10.59 12.96 3.11
C MET A 6 -11.28 14.06 2.30
N GLY A 7 -11.60 13.78 1.05
CA GLY A 7 -12.27 14.71 0.15
C GLY A 7 -13.36 14.00 -0.63
N VAL A 8 -14.41 14.72 -0.95
CA VAL A 8 -15.48 14.28 -1.86
C VAL A 8 -15.63 15.34 -2.93
N PHE A 9 -15.62 14.90 -4.18
CA PHE A 9 -15.83 15.72 -5.36
C PHE A 9 -16.67 14.92 -6.36
N ASP A 10 -17.30 15.63 -7.29
CA ASP A 10 -18.27 15.09 -8.24
C ASP A 10 -17.63 14.19 -9.32
N SER A 11 -16.37 14.43 -9.67
CA SER A 11 -15.69 13.74 -10.76
C SER A 11 -14.16 13.78 -10.65
N GLU A 12 -13.47 12.81 -11.24
CA GLU A 12 -12.01 12.74 -11.28
C GLU A 12 -11.45 13.69 -12.37
N THR A 13 -11.42 14.99 -12.09
CA THR A 13 -10.84 16.03 -12.97
C THR A 13 -9.50 16.52 -12.44
N ASN A 14 -8.70 17.14 -13.30
CA ASN A 14 -7.43 17.75 -12.89
C ASN A 14 -7.67 18.83 -11.82
N GLU A 15 -8.67 19.70 -12.02
CA GLU A 15 -9.02 20.79 -11.09
C GLU A 15 -9.37 20.25 -9.70
N ASN A 16 -10.22 19.22 -9.62
CA ASN A 16 -10.61 18.61 -8.35
C ASN A 16 -9.40 17.99 -7.61
N TRP A 17 -8.50 17.33 -8.34
CA TRP A 17 -7.30 16.75 -7.74
C TRP A 17 -6.27 17.79 -7.32
N ILE A 18 -6.10 18.88 -8.09
CA ILE A 18 -5.23 20.00 -7.72
C ILE A 18 -5.76 20.65 -6.44
N TRP A 19 -7.05 20.97 -6.39
CA TRP A 19 -7.70 21.52 -5.20
C TRP A 19 -7.52 20.61 -3.98
N PHE A 20 -7.79 19.31 -4.14
CA PHE A 20 -7.63 18.35 -3.03
C PHE A 20 -6.18 18.29 -2.55
N MET A 21 -5.21 18.24 -3.46
CA MET A 21 -3.79 18.22 -3.12
C MET A 21 -3.34 19.52 -2.44
N GLN A 22 -3.90 20.69 -2.81
CA GLN A 22 -3.65 21.95 -2.11
C GLN A 22 -4.10 21.89 -0.65
N LEU A 23 -5.28 21.31 -0.36
CA LEU A 23 -5.74 21.09 1.00
C LEU A 23 -4.85 20.11 1.76
N VAL A 24 -4.38 19.04 1.10
CA VAL A 24 -3.40 18.12 1.69
C VAL A 24 -2.12 18.88 2.03
N ARG A 25 -1.61 19.74 1.14
CA ARG A 25 -0.40 20.54 1.37
C ARG A 25 -0.57 21.52 2.53
N GLN A 26 -1.75 22.10 2.71
CA GLN A 26 -2.05 22.92 3.88
C GLN A 26 -1.98 22.11 5.18
N ALA A 27 -2.47 20.86 5.15
CA ALA A 27 -2.50 20.00 6.33
C ALA A 27 -1.11 19.44 6.71
N ILE A 28 -0.28 19.04 5.74
CA ILE A 28 1.01 18.36 6.01
C ILE A 28 2.26 19.15 5.63
N GLY A 29 2.11 20.29 4.96
CA GLY A 29 3.22 21.04 4.37
C GLY A 29 3.89 20.26 3.23
N SER A 30 5.17 20.52 3.00
CA SER A 30 6.02 19.75 2.07
C SER A 30 7.33 19.36 2.78
N PRO A 31 7.28 18.39 3.71
CA PRO A 31 8.46 18.02 4.49
C PRO A 31 9.52 17.36 3.60
N ARG A 32 10.79 17.55 3.96
CA ARG A 32 11.91 16.89 3.28
C ARG A 32 11.70 15.37 3.27
N GLY A 33 11.79 14.76 2.09
CA GLY A 33 11.57 13.33 1.91
C GLY A 33 10.10 12.93 1.81
N LEU A 34 9.18 13.87 1.63
CA LEU A 34 7.78 13.55 1.33
C LEU A 34 7.72 12.62 0.11
N THR A 35 7.03 11.50 0.29
CA THR A 35 6.84 10.49 -0.76
C THR A 35 5.35 10.29 -0.96
N ILE A 36 4.90 10.41 -2.20
CA ILE A 36 3.50 10.22 -2.59
C ILE A 36 3.45 9.05 -3.57
N CYS A 37 2.68 8.01 -3.23
CA CYS A 37 2.43 6.86 -4.09
C CYS A 37 0.98 6.89 -4.55
N THR A 38 0.76 6.99 -5.85
CA THR A 38 -0.58 7.03 -6.45
C THR A 38 -0.85 5.77 -7.28
N ASP A 39 -2.12 5.53 -7.62
CA ASP A 39 -2.43 4.68 -8.75
C ASP A 39 -2.11 5.40 -10.08
N ALA A 40 -2.38 4.72 -11.20
CA ALA A 40 -2.03 5.18 -12.55
C ALA A 40 -3.00 6.25 -13.11
N GLY A 41 -3.80 6.91 -12.27
CA GLY A 41 -4.77 7.92 -12.70
C GLY A 41 -4.09 9.21 -13.16
N GLN A 42 -4.31 9.63 -14.41
CA GLN A 42 -3.71 10.86 -14.95
C GLN A 42 -4.06 12.12 -14.11
N PRO A 43 -5.33 12.33 -13.69
CA PRO A 43 -5.69 13.52 -12.94
C PRO A 43 -4.99 13.64 -11.57
N VAL A 44 -4.93 12.55 -10.80
CA VAL A 44 -4.22 12.53 -9.51
C VAL A 44 -2.73 12.77 -9.69
N MET A 45 -2.13 12.23 -10.76
CA MET A 45 -0.72 12.43 -11.04
C MET A 45 -0.38 13.88 -11.40
N ILE A 46 -1.29 14.59 -12.09
CA ILE A 46 -1.15 16.02 -12.39
C ILE A 46 -1.22 16.83 -11.10
N GLY A 47 -2.22 16.56 -10.25
CA GLY A 47 -2.37 17.25 -8.96
C GLY A 47 -1.14 17.10 -8.05
N VAL A 48 -0.54 15.90 -7.99
CA VAL A 48 0.71 15.69 -7.23
C VAL A 48 1.86 16.50 -7.82
N LYS A 49 2.06 16.44 -9.15
CA LYS A 49 3.17 17.14 -9.82
C LYS A 49 3.10 18.66 -9.62
N GLU A 50 1.90 19.21 -9.69
CA GLU A 50 1.68 20.66 -9.58
C GLU A 50 1.82 21.15 -8.14
N VAL A 51 1.22 20.43 -7.18
CA VAL A 51 1.17 20.89 -5.79
C VAL A 51 2.40 20.47 -4.98
N PHE A 52 3.03 19.35 -5.32
CA PHE A 52 4.19 18.79 -4.63
C PHE A 52 5.36 18.51 -5.59
N PRO A 53 5.94 19.54 -6.22
CA PRO A 53 6.98 19.36 -7.25
C PRO A 53 8.26 18.70 -6.70
N GLU A 54 8.55 18.88 -5.41
CA GLU A 54 9.73 18.32 -4.74
C GLU A 54 9.48 16.93 -4.12
N ALA A 55 8.24 16.47 -4.08
CA ALA A 55 7.92 15.18 -3.48
C ALA A 55 8.34 14.04 -4.40
N GLU A 56 8.84 12.97 -3.80
CA GLU A 56 9.08 11.74 -4.53
C GLU A 56 7.74 11.12 -4.95
N HIS A 57 7.46 11.13 -6.25
CA HIS A 57 6.23 10.57 -6.80
C HIS A 57 6.44 9.15 -7.34
N ARG A 58 5.82 8.18 -6.66
CA ARG A 58 5.86 6.75 -7.00
C ARG A 58 4.56 6.31 -7.65
N GLU A 59 4.65 5.34 -8.56
CA GLU A 59 3.49 4.63 -9.09
C GLU A 59 3.35 3.26 -8.41
N CYS A 60 2.11 2.88 -8.08
CA CYS A 60 1.81 1.55 -7.58
C CYS A 60 2.15 0.46 -8.62
N MET A 61 3.09 -0.42 -8.26
CA MET A 61 3.56 -1.51 -9.11
C MET A 61 2.42 -2.41 -9.62
N PHE A 62 1.41 -2.67 -8.79
CA PHE A 62 0.27 -3.48 -9.22
C PHE A 62 -0.49 -2.86 -10.41
N HIS A 63 -0.65 -1.53 -10.42
CA HIS A 63 -1.30 -0.83 -11.51
C HIS A 63 -0.40 -0.74 -12.75
N LEU A 64 0.91 -0.52 -12.55
CA LEU A 64 1.90 -0.57 -13.62
C LEU A 64 1.86 -1.94 -14.33
N VAL A 65 1.97 -3.04 -13.57
CA VAL A 65 1.87 -4.41 -14.10
C VAL A 65 0.53 -4.63 -14.80
N SER A 66 -0.57 -4.19 -14.20
CA SER A 66 -1.90 -4.36 -14.81
C SER A 66 -2.06 -3.61 -16.13
N ASN A 67 -1.40 -2.46 -16.30
CA ASN A 67 -1.39 -1.70 -17.55
C ASN A 67 -0.40 -2.27 -18.57
N PHE A 68 0.77 -2.69 -18.12
CA PHE A 68 1.80 -3.35 -18.92
C PHE A 68 1.26 -4.65 -19.53
N ASN A 69 0.60 -5.46 -18.70
CA ASN A 69 -0.07 -6.71 -19.08
C ASN A 69 -1.31 -6.50 -19.95
N LYS A 70 -1.65 -5.28 -20.40
CA LYS A 70 -2.64 -5.10 -21.48
C LYS A 70 -1.99 -5.15 -22.86
N LYS A 71 -0.67 -4.93 -22.94
CA LYS A 71 0.09 -4.82 -24.20
C LYS A 71 1.13 -5.92 -24.34
N PHE A 72 1.74 -6.32 -23.23
CA PHE A 72 2.84 -7.28 -23.20
C PHE A 72 2.51 -8.43 -22.26
N HIS A 73 2.72 -9.64 -22.75
CA HIS A 73 2.47 -10.87 -22.00
C HIS A 73 3.62 -11.84 -22.24
N GLY A 74 3.85 -12.75 -21.30
CA GLY A 74 4.83 -13.80 -21.41
C GLY A 74 5.49 -14.11 -20.07
N LYS A 75 5.92 -15.37 -19.90
CA LYS A 75 6.55 -15.87 -18.68
C LYS A 75 7.75 -15.02 -18.23
N VAL A 76 8.52 -14.50 -19.19
CA VAL A 76 9.67 -13.61 -18.92
C VAL A 76 9.24 -12.39 -18.09
N PHE A 77 8.08 -11.80 -18.37
CA PHE A 77 7.60 -10.64 -17.61
C PHE A 77 7.05 -11.04 -16.24
N ASP A 78 6.40 -12.20 -16.12
CA ASP A 78 5.94 -12.72 -14.83
C ASP A 78 7.13 -12.99 -13.88
N ASP A 79 8.23 -13.52 -14.43
CA ASP A 79 9.44 -13.86 -13.68
C ASP A 79 10.28 -12.61 -13.32
N HIS A 80 10.42 -11.64 -14.24
CA HIS A 80 11.38 -10.54 -14.07
C HIS A 80 10.77 -9.19 -13.66
N LEU A 81 9.52 -8.89 -13.99
CA LEU A 81 8.97 -7.54 -13.77
C LEU A 81 8.78 -7.26 -12.27
N TRP A 82 8.24 -8.22 -11.52
CA TRP A 82 8.15 -8.13 -10.06
C TRP A 82 9.53 -8.18 -9.39
N ALA A 83 10.43 -9.03 -9.88
CA ALA A 83 11.81 -9.11 -9.38
C ALA A 83 12.55 -7.77 -9.54
N ALA A 84 12.37 -7.09 -10.69
CA ALA A 84 12.88 -5.75 -10.93
C ALA A 84 12.28 -4.73 -9.94
N ALA A 85 10.96 -4.73 -9.73
CA ALA A 85 10.33 -3.80 -8.79
C ALA A 85 10.82 -3.96 -7.34
N TYR A 86 11.07 -5.21 -6.92
CA TYR A 86 11.54 -5.53 -5.58
C TYR A 86 13.06 -5.45 -5.39
N SER A 87 13.82 -5.23 -6.48
CA SER A 87 15.27 -5.13 -6.43
C SER A 87 15.71 -3.92 -5.62
N TRP A 88 16.60 -4.14 -4.64
CA TRP A 88 17.14 -3.06 -3.81
C TRP A 88 18.33 -2.35 -4.45
N ASN A 89 19.13 -3.08 -5.23
CA ASN A 89 20.34 -2.59 -5.88
C ASN A 89 20.07 -2.35 -7.38
N PRO A 90 20.49 -1.20 -7.96
CA PRO A 90 20.46 -0.95 -9.40
C PRO A 90 21.05 -2.08 -10.25
N TYR A 91 22.13 -2.74 -9.80
CA TYR A 91 22.73 -3.87 -10.52
C TYR A 91 21.75 -5.03 -10.75
N LEU A 92 21.05 -5.47 -9.69
CA LEU A 92 20.06 -6.55 -9.78
C LEU A 92 18.82 -6.14 -10.59
N PHE A 93 18.46 -4.85 -10.52
CA PHE A 93 17.41 -4.29 -11.35
C PHE A 93 17.77 -4.38 -12.84
N GLU A 94 18.98 -3.96 -13.22
CA GLU A 94 19.47 -4.04 -14.60
C GLU A 94 19.52 -5.48 -15.11
N GLN A 95 19.95 -6.46 -14.30
CA GLN A 95 19.93 -7.87 -14.70
C GLN A 95 18.53 -8.37 -15.06
N ASN A 96 17.53 -8.08 -14.23
CA ASN A 96 16.13 -8.43 -14.53
C ASN A 96 15.61 -7.67 -15.75
N TRP A 97 16.04 -6.43 -15.93
CA TRP A 97 15.63 -5.62 -17.06
C TRP A 97 16.18 -6.14 -18.39
N VAL A 98 17.48 -6.44 -18.45
CA VAL A 98 18.14 -6.98 -19.66
C VAL A 98 17.48 -8.27 -20.11
N ALA A 99 17.10 -9.15 -19.19
CA ALA A 99 16.36 -10.38 -19.53
C ALA A 99 15.02 -10.08 -20.23
N MET A 100 14.28 -9.06 -19.77
CA MET A 100 13.03 -8.62 -20.40
C MET A 100 13.28 -7.93 -21.76
N ASP A 101 14.34 -7.13 -21.87
CA ASP A 101 14.69 -6.40 -23.09
C ASP A 101 15.08 -7.35 -24.22
N ILE A 102 15.93 -8.34 -23.93
CA ILE A 102 16.33 -9.39 -24.89
C ILE A 102 15.10 -10.15 -25.41
N ALA A 103 14.16 -10.49 -24.53
CA ALA A 103 12.96 -11.23 -24.92
C ALA A 103 11.99 -10.39 -25.75
N LYS A 104 11.87 -9.09 -25.47
CA LYS A 104 10.94 -8.20 -26.19
C LYS A 104 11.35 -6.72 -26.09
N PRO A 105 12.17 -6.22 -27.03
CA PRO A 105 12.68 -4.85 -26.99
C PRO A 105 11.58 -3.76 -27.01
N ALA A 106 10.44 -4.05 -27.65
CA ALA A 106 9.28 -3.15 -27.64
C ALA A 106 8.72 -2.90 -26.22
N ALA A 107 8.88 -3.85 -25.31
CA ALA A 107 8.49 -3.69 -23.91
C ALA A 107 9.50 -2.83 -23.13
N ALA A 108 10.78 -2.82 -23.52
CA ALA A 108 11.80 -1.98 -22.91
C ALA A 108 11.61 -0.49 -23.21
N ALA A 109 10.81 -0.15 -24.22
CA ALA A 109 10.38 1.23 -24.46
C ALA A 109 9.56 1.81 -23.27
N LEU A 110 9.10 0.97 -22.34
CA LEU A 110 8.58 1.40 -21.04
C LEU A 110 9.54 2.38 -20.33
N ARG A 111 10.87 2.14 -20.36
CA ARG A 111 11.85 3.06 -19.77
C ARG A 111 11.83 4.47 -20.38
N LYS A 112 11.51 4.58 -21.68
CA LYS A 112 11.53 5.86 -22.40
C LYS A 112 10.31 6.72 -22.07
N TRP A 113 9.15 6.10 -21.89
CA TRP A 113 7.89 6.83 -21.71
C TRP A 113 7.38 6.85 -20.27
N HIS A 114 7.88 5.95 -19.42
CA HIS A 114 7.49 5.86 -18.03
C HIS A 114 8.49 6.59 -17.13
N THR A 115 8.13 7.81 -16.73
CA THR A 115 8.98 8.72 -15.96
C THR A 115 8.84 8.58 -14.44
N ARG A 116 7.98 7.69 -13.96
CA ARG A 116 7.70 7.54 -12.52
C ARG A 116 8.49 6.40 -11.90
N LEU A 117 8.67 6.47 -10.58
CA LEU A 117 9.43 5.49 -9.81
C LEU A 117 8.51 4.34 -9.39
N TRP A 118 8.94 3.11 -9.65
CA TRP A 118 8.17 1.90 -9.31
C TRP A 118 9.05 0.78 -8.75
N SER A 119 10.38 0.96 -8.74
CA SER A 119 11.32 0.00 -8.16
C SER A 119 12.04 0.56 -6.92
N ARG A 120 12.28 -0.32 -5.93
CA ARG A 120 12.97 0.02 -4.67
C ARG A 120 14.38 0.56 -4.88
N CYS A 121 15.08 0.14 -5.93
CA CYS A 121 16.42 0.64 -6.24
C CYS A 121 16.41 2.13 -6.63
N GLN A 122 15.27 2.66 -7.05
CA GLN A 122 15.10 4.07 -7.44
C GLN A 122 14.55 4.94 -6.31
N PHE A 123 14.00 4.34 -5.24
CA PHE A 123 13.38 5.08 -4.15
C PHE A 123 14.40 5.86 -3.33
N SER A 124 14.03 7.05 -2.86
CA SER A 124 14.82 7.85 -1.92
C SER A 124 15.03 7.09 -0.61
N THR A 125 16.21 7.32 -0.06
CA THR A 125 16.62 6.79 1.26
C THR A 125 16.15 7.69 2.41
N ILE A 126 15.47 8.81 2.12
CA ILE A 126 15.05 9.77 3.15
C ILE A 126 13.75 9.33 3.84
N SER A 127 12.76 8.84 3.09
CA SER A 127 11.42 8.56 3.63
C SER A 127 11.31 7.27 4.46
N LYS A 128 12.30 6.37 4.31
CA LYS A 128 12.34 5.05 4.96
C LYS A 128 11.13 4.16 4.66
N VAL A 129 10.54 4.32 3.47
CA VAL A 129 9.39 3.54 3.00
C VAL A 129 9.79 2.69 1.79
N ASP A 130 9.62 1.38 1.90
CA ASP A 130 9.95 0.40 0.86
C ASP A 130 8.72 -0.15 0.11
N TYR A 131 7.56 0.48 0.28
CA TYR A 131 6.31 0.02 -0.33
C TYR A 131 6.31 0.28 -1.84
N VAL A 132 6.10 -0.80 -2.58
CA VAL A 132 5.94 -0.79 -4.05
C VAL A 132 4.48 -0.96 -4.47
N THR A 133 3.59 -1.36 -3.55
CA THR A 133 2.16 -1.54 -3.81
C THR A 133 1.31 -0.60 -2.96
N ASN A 134 0.10 -0.30 -3.45
CA ASN A 134 -0.90 0.53 -2.76
C ASN A 134 -1.81 -0.30 -1.84
N ASN A 135 -1.23 -1.22 -1.05
CA ASN A 135 -2.01 -2.05 -0.12
C ASN A 135 -2.77 -1.20 0.92
N LEU A 136 -2.27 0.01 1.25
CA LEU A 136 -2.91 0.91 2.20
C LEU A 136 -4.26 1.43 1.68
N ALA A 137 -4.37 1.80 0.40
CA ALA A 137 -5.65 2.23 -0.17
C ALA A 137 -6.65 1.07 -0.24
N GLU A 138 -6.20 -0.16 -0.52
CA GLU A 138 -7.05 -1.35 -0.48
C GLU A 138 -7.55 -1.65 0.93
N CYS A 139 -6.66 -1.57 1.94
CA CYS A 139 -7.05 -1.71 3.34
C CYS A 139 -8.09 -0.66 3.75
N PHE A 140 -7.89 0.60 3.35
CA PHE A 140 -8.85 1.67 3.63
C PHE A 140 -10.20 1.40 2.97
N ASN A 141 -10.20 1.07 1.67
CA ASN A 141 -11.41 0.76 0.92
C ASN A 141 -12.22 -0.39 1.53
N ASN A 142 -11.53 -1.44 1.99
CA ASN A 142 -12.16 -2.55 2.70
C ASN A 142 -12.70 -2.13 4.07
N TRP A 143 -11.99 -1.26 4.79
CA TRP A 143 -12.40 -0.76 6.10
C TRP A 143 -13.71 0.02 6.05
N ILE A 144 -13.92 0.81 5.00
CA ILE A 144 -15.10 1.69 4.85
C ILE A 144 -16.20 1.09 3.97
N LYS A 145 -15.99 -0.13 3.45
CA LYS A 145 -16.82 -0.74 2.39
C LYS A 145 -18.31 -0.72 2.69
N HIS A 146 -18.69 -1.09 3.92
CA HIS A 146 -20.09 -1.21 4.33
C HIS A 146 -20.78 0.13 4.61
N HIS A 147 -20.04 1.23 4.57
CA HIS A 147 -20.54 2.56 4.89
C HIS A 147 -20.66 3.46 3.65
N LYS A 148 -20.21 2.99 2.47
CA LYS A 148 -20.20 3.78 1.23
C LYS A 148 -21.60 4.13 0.69
N SER A 149 -22.65 3.46 1.16
CA SER A 149 -24.03 3.71 0.75
C SER A 149 -24.77 4.70 1.65
N LEU A 150 -24.10 5.24 2.68
CA LEU A 150 -24.67 6.27 3.54
C LEU A 150 -24.75 7.61 2.77
N ASN A 151 -25.63 8.49 3.22
CA ASN A 151 -25.61 9.89 2.78
C ASN A 151 -24.25 10.52 3.13
N LEU A 152 -23.85 11.58 2.42
CA LEU A 152 -22.51 12.15 2.58
C LEU A 152 -22.21 12.57 4.02
N ASP A 153 -23.16 13.24 4.66
CA ASP A 153 -23.06 13.67 6.06
C ASP A 153 -23.00 12.48 7.04
N ASP A 154 -23.84 11.46 6.86
CA ASP A 154 -23.77 10.20 7.61
C ASP A 154 -22.43 9.48 7.41
N PHE A 155 -21.93 9.47 6.17
CA PHE A 155 -20.68 8.81 5.81
C PHE A 155 -19.47 9.49 6.47
N PHE A 156 -19.40 10.82 6.42
CA PHE A 156 -18.32 11.57 7.06
C PHE A 156 -18.36 11.47 8.59
N ASP A 157 -19.53 11.52 9.22
CA ASP A 157 -19.61 11.29 10.66
C ASP A 157 -19.19 9.84 11.00
N LYS A 158 -19.61 8.85 10.19
CA LYS A 158 -19.19 7.47 10.39
C LYS A 158 -17.67 7.29 10.23
N LEU A 159 -17.07 7.93 9.24
CA LEU A 159 -15.62 7.93 9.03
C LEU A 159 -14.90 8.55 10.23
N ARG A 160 -15.36 9.70 10.72
CA ARG A 160 -14.83 10.35 11.93
C ARG A 160 -14.88 9.39 13.13
N GLN A 161 -16.01 8.72 13.37
CA GLN A 161 -16.15 7.73 14.44
C GLN A 161 -15.16 6.56 14.27
N LEU A 162 -15.02 6.03 13.06
CA LEU A 162 -14.08 4.95 12.76
C LEU A 162 -12.63 5.35 13.05
N ILE A 163 -12.23 6.56 12.64
CA ILE A 163 -10.90 7.12 12.93
C ILE A 163 -10.72 7.33 14.44
N MET A 164 -11.71 7.88 15.12
CA MET A 164 -11.71 8.09 16.58
C MET A 164 -11.49 6.78 17.35
N ILE A 165 -12.22 5.71 16.99
CA ILE A 165 -12.05 4.37 17.59
C ILE A 165 -10.65 3.83 17.31
N MET A 166 -10.17 3.95 16.07
CA MET A 166 -8.84 3.49 15.68
C MET A 166 -7.74 4.22 16.46
N TRP A 167 -7.76 5.55 16.51
CA TRP A 167 -6.79 6.36 17.25
C TRP A 167 -6.79 6.04 18.74
N ASN A 168 -7.97 5.92 19.35
CA ASN A 168 -8.05 5.54 20.76
C ASN A 168 -7.43 4.17 21.02
N ARG A 169 -7.69 3.18 20.16
CA ARG A 169 -7.05 1.85 20.24
C ARG A 169 -5.53 1.95 20.11
N ARG A 170 -5.03 2.74 19.17
CA ARG A 170 -3.59 2.95 18.95
C ARG A 170 -2.92 3.62 20.15
N ARG A 171 -3.55 4.62 20.78
CA ARG A 171 -3.07 5.23 22.03
C ARG A 171 -3.03 4.25 23.19
N LYS A 172 -4.09 3.47 23.39
CA LYS A 172 -4.12 2.43 24.44
C LYS A 172 -2.98 1.43 24.26
N VAL A 173 -2.64 1.06 23.01
CA VAL A 173 -1.45 0.25 22.72
C VAL A 173 -0.18 1.03 23.03
N ALA A 174 -0.04 2.27 22.55
CA ALA A 174 1.16 3.09 22.69
C ALA A 174 1.58 3.32 24.15
N ARG A 175 0.61 3.46 25.07
CA ARG A 175 0.83 3.60 26.52
C ARG A 175 1.45 2.35 27.15
N LYS A 176 1.18 1.16 26.60
CA LYS A 176 1.71 -0.12 27.10
C LYS A 176 3.08 -0.49 26.52
N LEU A 177 3.51 0.16 25.45
CA LEU A 177 4.81 -0.13 24.82
C LEU A 177 5.95 0.42 25.67
N VAL A 178 7.03 -0.35 25.81
CA VAL A 178 8.26 0.02 26.52
C VAL A 178 9.45 -0.30 25.62
N GLY A 179 10.53 0.50 25.71
CA GLY A 179 11.74 0.37 24.90
C GLY A 179 11.91 1.48 23.88
N LEU A 180 12.89 1.32 23.00
CA LEU A 180 13.25 2.30 21.96
C LEU A 180 12.41 2.14 20.69
N ILE A 181 12.31 0.90 20.20
CA ILE A 181 11.73 0.54 18.91
C ILE A 181 10.45 -0.28 19.09
N LEU A 182 9.52 -0.16 18.14
CA LEU A 182 8.27 -0.93 18.15
C LEU A 182 8.54 -2.44 18.27
N PRO A 183 7.92 -3.16 19.24
CA PRO A 183 8.27 -4.56 19.54
C PRO A 183 8.12 -5.53 18.35
N HIS A 184 7.13 -5.29 17.48
CA HIS A 184 6.93 -6.13 16.29
C HIS A 184 8.06 -5.98 15.25
N ILE A 185 8.74 -4.82 15.21
CA ILE A 185 9.91 -4.60 14.36
C ILE A 185 11.10 -5.37 14.92
N ILE A 186 11.38 -5.24 16.22
CA ILE A 186 12.45 -5.99 16.88
C ILE A 186 12.22 -7.50 16.76
N LYS A 187 11.00 -7.97 16.98
CA LYS A 187 10.64 -9.39 16.76
C LYS A 187 10.93 -9.84 15.33
N LYS A 188 10.61 -9.01 14.33
CA LYS A 188 10.89 -9.31 12.91
C LYS A 188 12.39 -9.35 12.62
N LEU A 189 13.17 -8.44 13.20
CA LEU A 189 14.63 -8.40 13.03
C LEU A 189 15.30 -9.60 13.71
N ASN A 190 14.93 -9.92 14.95
CA ASN A 190 15.42 -11.10 15.68
C ASN A 190 15.03 -12.42 14.99
N ALA A 191 13.92 -12.47 14.28
CA ALA A 191 13.58 -13.65 13.47
C ALA A 191 14.55 -13.81 12.28
N LYS A 192 14.94 -12.70 11.64
CA LYS A 192 15.89 -12.71 10.51
C LYS A 192 17.31 -13.10 10.92
N THR A 193 17.69 -12.95 12.18
CA THR A 193 19.04 -13.32 12.63
C THR A 193 19.25 -14.84 12.73
N ARG A 194 18.18 -15.64 12.70
CA ARG A 194 18.25 -17.10 12.83
C ARG A 194 18.77 -17.81 11.60
N GLU A 195 18.71 -17.18 10.43
CA GLU A 195 19.04 -17.77 9.13
C GLU A 195 20.10 -16.92 8.41
N LEU A 196 21.18 -16.60 9.13
CA LEU A 196 22.30 -15.82 8.59
C LEU A 196 23.41 -16.75 8.16
N ASN A 197 23.28 -17.34 6.98
CA ASN A 197 24.35 -18.11 6.34
C ASN A 197 25.35 -17.16 5.66
N LEU A 198 25.96 -16.28 6.45
CA LEU A 198 26.83 -15.20 5.98
C LEU A 198 28.15 -15.22 6.74
N GLU A 199 29.24 -14.93 6.04
CA GLU A 199 30.56 -14.69 6.62
C GLU A 199 30.78 -13.17 6.72
N VAL A 200 31.36 -12.73 7.84
CA VAL A 200 31.64 -11.33 8.14
C VAL A 200 33.14 -11.18 8.29
N VAL A 201 33.73 -10.33 7.44
CA VAL A 201 35.15 -9.95 7.49
C VAL A 201 35.21 -8.48 7.90
N GLU A 202 35.61 -8.25 9.13
CA GLU A 202 35.65 -6.91 9.73
C GLU A 202 36.87 -6.14 9.20
N SER A 203 36.62 -4.96 8.63
CA SER A 203 37.68 -4.01 8.26
C SER A 203 37.96 -3.02 9.39
N SER A 204 36.94 -2.69 10.19
CA SER A 204 36.99 -1.92 11.44
C SER A 204 35.81 -2.31 12.33
N GLU A 205 35.67 -1.67 13.49
CA GLU A 205 34.52 -1.85 14.39
C GLU A 205 33.18 -1.39 13.74
N GLU A 206 33.24 -0.55 12.71
CA GLU A 206 32.07 0.04 12.03
C GLU A 206 31.89 -0.44 10.60
N VAL A 207 32.92 -1.01 9.97
CA VAL A 207 32.88 -1.41 8.55
C VAL A 207 33.26 -2.88 8.38
N ALA A 208 32.43 -3.63 7.67
CA ALA A 208 32.71 -5.01 7.33
C ALA A 208 32.31 -5.36 5.90
N GLU A 209 33.04 -6.31 5.33
CA GLU A 209 32.64 -7.05 4.15
C GLU A 209 31.81 -8.27 4.57
N VAL A 210 30.65 -8.45 3.95
CA VAL A 210 29.74 -9.58 4.23
C VAL A 210 29.51 -10.38 2.96
N THR A 211 29.76 -11.68 3.02
CA THR A 211 29.62 -12.64 1.93
C THR A 211 28.64 -13.74 2.30
N ALA A 212 28.02 -14.37 1.29
CA ALA A 212 27.25 -15.59 1.55
C ALA A 212 28.20 -16.78 1.75
N LEU A 213 27.94 -17.60 2.78
CA LEU A 213 28.65 -18.84 3.01
C LEU A 213 28.51 -19.75 1.77
N GLY A 214 29.62 -20.34 1.33
CA GLY A 214 29.66 -21.15 0.11
C GLY A 214 29.93 -20.36 -1.18
N GLY A 215 30.32 -19.08 -1.08
CA GLY A 215 31.07 -18.41 -2.15
C GLY A 215 30.24 -17.92 -3.34
N SER A 216 29.07 -17.33 -3.10
CA SER A 216 28.22 -16.75 -4.17
C SER A 216 28.88 -15.66 -5.04
N GLY A 217 30.16 -15.33 -4.82
CA GLY A 217 30.91 -14.27 -5.50
C GLY A 217 30.50 -12.85 -5.10
N PHE A 218 29.28 -12.67 -4.57
CA PHE A 218 28.77 -11.36 -4.14
C PHE A 218 29.26 -10.98 -2.75
N ARG A 219 29.85 -9.79 -2.68
CA ARG A 219 30.32 -9.14 -1.46
C ARG A 219 29.48 -7.91 -1.19
N PHE A 220 29.11 -7.71 0.07
CA PHE A 220 28.35 -6.55 0.50
C PHE A 220 29.13 -5.77 1.55
N VAL A 221 29.34 -4.48 1.29
CA VAL A 221 29.97 -3.58 2.27
C VAL A 221 28.88 -3.08 3.20
N VAL A 222 29.11 -3.20 4.50
CA VAL A 222 28.22 -2.70 5.56
C VAL A 222 28.97 -1.65 6.35
N ASN A 223 28.32 -0.51 6.61
CA ASN A 223 28.82 0.52 7.51
C ASN A 223 27.76 0.80 8.59
N LEU A 224 28.12 0.53 9.84
CA LEU A 224 27.23 0.62 11.00
C LEU A 224 27.01 2.07 11.46
N LEU A 225 28.02 2.94 11.30
CA LEU A 225 27.95 4.35 11.67
C LEU A 225 26.93 5.08 10.79
N ASP A 226 27.08 4.92 9.48
CA ASP A 226 26.19 5.53 8.49
C ASP A 226 24.89 4.73 8.29
N ARG A 227 24.81 3.54 8.88
CA ARG A 227 23.68 2.59 8.75
C ARG A 227 23.39 2.24 7.28
N THR A 228 24.45 2.03 6.52
CA THR A 228 24.38 1.73 5.08
C THR A 228 24.81 0.31 4.78
N CYS A 229 24.36 -0.20 3.65
CA CYS A 229 24.83 -1.46 3.10
C CYS A 229 24.78 -1.37 1.59
N SER A 230 25.77 -1.89 0.86
CA SER A 230 25.78 -1.86 -0.61
C SER A 230 24.59 -2.61 -1.25
N CYS A 231 23.84 -3.40 -0.48
CA CYS A 231 22.55 -3.94 -0.95
C CYS A 231 21.42 -2.91 -0.98
N ARG A 232 21.62 -1.70 -0.41
CA ARG A 232 20.70 -0.56 -0.32
C ARG A 232 19.42 -0.76 0.52
N GLN A 233 19.14 -1.99 0.96
CA GLN A 233 17.93 -2.30 1.73
C GLN A 233 17.85 -1.50 3.04
N TRP A 234 18.97 -1.35 3.74
CA TRP A 234 18.99 -0.63 5.03
C TRP A 234 18.65 0.85 4.84
N GLU A 235 19.29 1.49 3.87
CA GLU A 235 19.07 2.91 3.60
C GLU A 235 17.62 3.22 3.20
N VAL A 236 17.02 2.40 2.34
CA VAL A 236 15.64 2.60 1.83
C VAL A 236 14.58 2.24 2.87
N SER A 237 14.79 1.19 3.66
CA SER A 237 13.79 0.73 4.63
C SER A 237 13.99 1.32 6.03
N GLY A 238 15.15 1.87 6.35
CA GLY A 238 15.51 2.27 7.71
C GLY A 238 15.70 1.09 8.69
N LEU A 239 15.71 -0.14 8.18
CA LEU A 239 15.85 -1.37 8.97
C LEU A 239 17.11 -2.11 8.55
N PRO A 240 17.92 -2.64 9.50
CA PRO A 240 19.05 -3.50 9.18
C PRO A 240 18.66 -4.63 8.21
N CYS A 241 19.39 -4.73 7.10
CA CYS A 241 19.27 -5.82 6.15
C CYS A 241 19.91 -7.10 6.71
N LYS A 242 19.83 -8.23 5.99
CA LYS A 242 20.47 -9.47 6.46
C LYS A 242 21.99 -9.33 6.66
N HIS A 243 22.67 -8.55 5.81
CA HIS A 243 24.11 -8.30 5.93
C HIS A 243 24.42 -7.42 7.14
N GLY A 244 23.65 -6.35 7.33
CA GLY A 244 23.75 -5.48 8.50
C GLY A 244 23.47 -6.24 9.80
N LEU A 245 22.46 -7.10 9.82
CA LEU A 245 22.17 -7.95 10.98
C LEU A 245 23.32 -8.91 11.28
N ALA A 246 23.92 -9.56 10.27
CA ALA A 246 25.07 -10.45 10.48
C ALA A 246 26.24 -9.73 11.15
N PHE A 247 26.58 -8.54 10.66
CA PHE A 247 27.64 -7.74 11.27
C PHE A 247 27.26 -7.26 12.69
N ILE A 248 26.05 -6.74 12.90
CA ILE A 248 25.59 -6.35 14.24
C ILE A 248 25.68 -7.52 15.22
N THR A 249 25.33 -8.74 14.79
CA THR A 249 25.36 -9.91 15.67
C THR A 249 26.74 -10.52 15.87
N SER A 250 27.76 -10.17 15.06
CA SER A 250 29.14 -10.59 15.33
C SER A 250 29.77 -9.80 16.48
N LEU A 251 29.26 -8.60 16.75
CA LEU A 251 29.73 -7.72 17.81
C LEU A 251 29.19 -8.10 19.19
N THR A 252 30.06 -8.15 20.20
CA THR A 252 29.74 -8.69 21.54
C THR A 252 28.70 -7.87 22.32
N ASN A 253 28.54 -6.57 22.04
CA ASN A 253 27.69 -5.65 22.80
C ASN A 253 26.71 -4.83 21.96
N ALA A 254 26.48 -5.22 20.70
CA ALA A 254 25.64 -4.46 19.78
C ALA A 254 24.16 -4.83 19.92
N ARG A 255 23.31 -3.86 20.28
CA ARG A 255 21.85 -4.04 20.37
C ARG A 255 21.20 -3.63 19.05
N ILE A 256 20.50 -4.55 18.39
CA ILE A 256 19.82 -4.33 17.09
C ILE A 256 18.95 -3.06 17.08
N GLU A 257 18.25 -2.76 18.18
CA GLU A 257 17.38 -1.60 18.30
C GLU A 257 18.11 -0.25 18.13
N ASN A 258 19.41 -0.18 18.40
CA ASN A 258 20.21 1.04 18.21
C ASN A 258 20.46 1.35 16.73
N TYR A 259 20.32 0.34 15.86
CA TYR A 259 20.60 0.40 14.43
C TYR A 259 19.35 0.59 13.56
N VAL A 260 18.18 0.73 14.20
CA VAL A 260 16.90 0.96 13.54
C VAL A 260 16.64 2.47 13.42
N ASP A 261 16.04 2.88 12.31
CA ASP A 261 15.64 4.28 12.10
C ASP A 261 14.60 4.74 13.12
N SER A 262 14.73 6.00 13.55
CA SER A 262 13.84 6.64 14.52
C SER A 262 12.36 6.66 14.10
N CYS A 263 12.03 6.54 12.82
CA CYS A 263 10.66 6.45 12.32
C CYS A 263 9.90 5.23 12.87
N TYR A 264 10.61 4.17 13.28
CA TYR A 264 10.05 2.98 13.93
C TYR A 264 10.07 3.05 15.46
N SER A 265 10.44 4.19 16.04
CA SER A 265 10.51 4.36 17.49
C SER A 265 9.12 4.36 18.14
N ILE A 266 9.09 3.89 19.38
CA ILE A 266 7.89 4.00 20.23
C ILE A 266 7.53 5.47 20.46
N HIS A 267 8.53 6.35 20.55
CA HIS A 267 8.34 7.79 20.69
C HIS A 267 7.57 8.39 19.50
N LYS A 268 8.02 8.14 18.25
CA LYS A 268 7.31 8.63 17.05
C LYS A 268 5.91 8.04 16.94
N PHE A 269 5.72 6.77 17.30
CA PHE A 269 4.40 6.16 17.31
C PHE A 269 3.47 6.83 18.34
N ARG A 270 3.95 7.15 19.54
CA ARG A 270 3.17 7.90 20.54
C ARG A 270 2.81 9.28 20.02
N ALA A 271 3.78 10.04 19.52
CA ALA A 271 3.57 11.37 18.97
C ALA A 271 2.53 11.38 17.84
N ALA A 272 2.56 10.41 16.93
CA ALA A 272 1.62 10.33 15.82
C ALA A 272 0.15 10.20 16.26
N TYR A 273 -0.11 9.53 17.38
CA TYR A 273 -1.47 9.25 17.86
C TYR A 273 -1.84 10.03 19.12
N ASP A 274 -1.02 10.97 19.58
CA ASP A 274 -1.21 11.63 20.89
C ASP A 274 -2.53 12.41 20.93
N GLN A 275 -2.81 13.15 19.85
CA GLN A 275 -3.98 14.00 19.71
C GLN A 275 -5.32 13.24 19.72
N LEU A 276 -6.36 13.96 20.14
CA LEU A 276 -7.74 13.49 20.18
C LEU A 276 -8.45 13.84 18.87
N ILE A 277 -9.19 12.89 18.29
CA ILE A 277 -10.28 13.24 17.36
C ILE A 277 -11.43 13.81 18.20
N PRO A 278 -11.90 15.04 17.93
CA PRO A 278 -13.02 15.61 18.65
C PRO A 278 -14.28 14.76 18.56
N ALA A 279 -14.96 14.61 19.70
CA ALA A 279 -16.34 14.13 19.72
C ALA A 279 -17.27 15.24 19.23
N MET A 280 -18.39 14.85 18.62
CA MET A 280 -19.42 15.79 18.16
C MET A 280 -20.74 15.41 18.82
N VAL A 281 -21.56 16.43 19.07
CA VAL A 281 -22.94 16.27 19.51
C VAL A 281 -23.80 15.70 18.37
N ASP A 282 -25.05 15.38 18.69
CA ASP A 282 -26.03 14.92 17.71
C ASP A 282 -26.22 15.92 16.56
N LYS A 283 -26.60 15.41 15.38
CA LYS A 283 -26.83 16.22 14.17
C LYS A 283 -27.79 17.38 14.40
N ASN A 284 -28.77 17.21 15.27
CA ASN A 284 -29.77 18.23 15.58
C ASN A 284 -29.16 19.45 16.30
N GLN A 285 -27.94 19.34 16.82
CA GLN A 285 -27.23 20.38 17.55
C GLN A 285 -26.04 20.94 16.76
N TRP A 286 -25.84 20.51 15.52
CA TRP A 286 -24.74 21.04 14.70
C TRP A 286 -24.99 22.52 14.34
N PRO A 287 -23.94 23.35 14.34
CA PRO A 287 -24.08 24.74 13.96
C PRO A 287 -24.58 24.83 12.52
N LYS A 288 -25.57 25.70 12.28
CA LYS A 288 -26.00 26.02 10.92
C LYS A 288 -24.91 26.87 10.28
N SER A 289 -24.28 26.36 9.24
CA SER A 289 -23.34 27.14 8.44
C SER A 289 -24.09 27.89 7.36
N ASP A 290 -23.91 29.22 7.32
CA ASP A 290 -24.26 30.02 6.16
C ASP A 290 -23.00 30.20 5.32
N HIS A 291 -23.01 29.59 4.14
CA HIS A 291 -21.90 29.69 3.19
C HIS A 291 -22.09 30.83 2.19
N GLY A 292 -23.17 31.61 2.28
CA GLY A 292 -23.52 32.66 1.32
C GLY A 292 -23.94 32.11 -0.06
N PHE A 293 -24.04 30.79 -0.19
CA PHE A 293 -24.55 30.10 -1.38
C PHE A 293 -25.30 28.83 -0.97
N PHE A 294 -26.25 28.40 -1.80
CA PHE A 294 -26.92 27.12 -1.64
C PHE A 294 -26.09 26.02 -2.33
N MET A 295 -25.68 25.01 -1.56
CA MET A 295 -24.98 23.84 -2.10
C MET A 295 -26.01 22.89 -2.71
N PHE A 296 -26.15 22.93 -4.04
CA PHE A 296 -26.98 21.96 -4.75
C PHE A 296 -26.36 20.56 -4.70
N PRO A 297 -27.17 19.49 -4.67
CA PRO A 297 -26.64 18.14 -4.81
C PRO A 297 -25.89 18.03 -6.14
N PRO A 298 -24.78 17.26 -6.18
CA PRO A 298 -23.99 17.14 -7.40
C PRO A 298 -24.87 16.61 -8.54
N LEU A 299 -24.69 17.17 -9.73
CA LEU A 299 -25.34 16.69 -10.94
C LEU A 299 -24.70 15.34 -11.32
N LEU A 300 -25.21 14.26 -10.74
CA LEU A 300 -24.75 12.91 -11.01
C LEU A 300 -25.06 12.57 -12.48
N LYS A 301 -24.02 12.43 -13.30
CA LYS A 301 -24.16 11.86 -14.65
C LYS A 301 -24.67 10.42 -14.50
N ALA A 302 -25.72 10.07 -15.24
CA ALA A 302 -26.23 8.71 -15.26
C ALA A 302 -25.15 7.75 -15.80
N THR A 303 -24.51 6.98 -14.92
CA THR A 303 -23.60 5.92 -15.33
C THR A 303 -24.42 4.76 -15.88
N ALA A 304 -24.10 4.27 -17.08
CA ALA A 304 -24.82 3.14 -17.66
C ALA A 304 -24.78 1.90 -16.74
N GLY A 305 -25.96 1.38 -16.39
CA GLY A 305 -26.14 0.18 -15.57
C GLY A 305 -26.55 0.46 -14.12
N ARG A 306 -26.73 -0.61 -13.34
CA ARG A 306 -27.17 -0.53 -11.94
C ARG A 306 -26.10 0.17 -11.08
N PRO A 307 -26.48 1.14 -10.22
CA PRO A 307 -25.57 1.74 -9.25
C PRO A 307 -24.87 0.67 -8.42
N LYS A 308 -23.54 0.73 -8.38
CA LYS A 308 -22.71 -0.21 -7.62
C LYS A 308 -22.14 0.50 -6.40
N THR A 309 -22.24 -0.15 -5.25
CA THR A 309 -21.60 0.28 -4.00
C THR A 309 -20.13 -0.15 -3.92
N GLU A 310 -19.72 -1.09 -4.79
CA GLU A 310 -18.35 -1.56 -4.91
C GLU A 310 -17.63 -0.87 -6.08
N ARG A 311 -16.32 -0.65 -5.92
CA ARG A 311 -15.43 -0.17 -6.99
C ARG A 311 -15.50 -1.13 -8.18
N TYR A 312 -15.38 -0.59 -9.40
CA TYR A 312 -15.11 -1.40 -10.58
C TYR A 312 -13.78 -2.15 -10.40
N LYS A 313 -13.86 -3.47 -10.40
CA LYS A 313 -12.70 -4.35 -10.34
C LYS A 313 -11.95 -4.29 -11.67
N GLY A 314 -10.63 -4.06 -11.64
CA GLY A 314 -9.80 -4.12 -12.85
C GLY A 314 -9.75 -5.52 -13.46
N CYS A 315 -9.37 -5.65 -14.73
CA CYS A 315 -9.30 -6.95 -15.42
C CYS A 315 -8.42 -8.00 -14.72
N SER A 316 -7.43 -7.56 -13.94
CA SER A 316 -6.51 -8.38 -13.15
C SER A 316 -7.06 -8.77 -11.76
N GLU A 317 -8.11 -8.12 -11.27
CA GLU A 317 -8.76 -8.46 -10.00
C GLU A 317 -9.64 -9.70 -10.20
N LYS A 318 -9.20 -10.86 -9.71
CA LYS A 318 -9.97 -12.12 -9.77
C LYS A 318 -11.37 -11.87 -9.22
N LYS A 319 -12.40 -12.00 -10.07
CA LYS A 319 -13.77 -12.20 -9.58
C LYS A 319 -13.70 -13.39 -8.64
N ARG A 320 -14.13 -13.24 -7.38
CA ARG A 320 -14.44 -14.42 -6.55
C ARG A 320 -15.33 -15.28 -7.44
N LYS A 321 -14.88 -16.50 -7.77
CA LYS A 321 -15.75 -17.48 -8.43
C LYS A 321 -17.03 -17.45 -7.61
N SER A 322 -18.16 -17.06 -8.21
CA SER A 322 -19.42 -17.17 -7.48
C SER A 322 -19.47 -18.62 -7.04
N CYS A 323 -19.55 -18.88 -5.73
CA CYS A 323 -19.85 -20.22 -5.26
C CYS A 323 -21.04 -20.66 -6.10
N GLN A 324 -20.86 -21.76 -6.84
CA GLN A 324 -21.93 -22.25 -7.68
C GLN A 324 -23.15 -22.40 -6.77
N HIS A 325 -24.30 -21.88 -7.20
CA HIS A 325 -25.49 -21.96 -6.38
C HIS A 325 -25.87 -23.44 -6.24
N LEU A 326 -26.00 -23.92 -4.99
CA LEU A 326 -26.48 -25.26 -4.69
C LEU A 326 -27.99 -25.29 -4.94
N CYS A 327 -28.46 -26.15 -5.84
CA CYS A 327 -29.88 -26.33 -6.05
C CYS A 327 -30.51 -26.94 -4.79
N PRO A 328 -31.50 -26.30 -4.14
CA PRO A 328 -32.10 -26.84 -2.91
C PRO A 328 -32.84 -28.16 -3.14
N ILE A 329 -33.24 -28.46 -4.38
CA ILE A 329 -33.95 -29.69 -4.75
C ILE A 329 -32.97 -30.86 -4.96
N CYS A 330 -31.98 -30.71 -5.85
CA CYS A 330 -31.10 -31.84 -6.21
C CYS A 330 -29.72 -31.81 -5.56
N LYS A 331 -29.39 -30.75 -4.82
CA LYS A 331 -28.08 -30.55 -4.18
C LYS A 331 -26.88 -30.54 -5.15
N ASP A 332 -27.13 -30.35 -6.44
CA ASP A 332 -26.07 -30.11 -7.43
C ASP A 332 -25.81 -28.61 -7.61
N TYR A 333 -24.62 -28.32 -8.11
CA TYR A 333 -24.13 -26.96 -8.31
C TYR A 333 -24.43 -26.42 -9.73
N GLY A 334 -24.63 -25.10 -9.84
CA GLY A 334 -24.53 -24.39 -11.12
C GLY A 334 -25.84 -24.19 -11.90
N HIS A 335 -26.99 -24.45 -11.27
CA HIS A 335 -28.30 -24.15 -11.86
C HIS A 335 -29.31 -23.67 -10.80
N HIS A 336 -30.36 -22.98 -11.25
CA HIS A 336 -31.49 -22.62 -10.41
C HIS A 336 -32.59 -23.67 -10.52
N TRP A 337 -33.27 -23.97 -9.41
CA TRP A 337 -34.27 -25.04 -9.31
C TRP A 337 -35.38 -24.96 -10.37
N HIS A 338 -35.82 -23.75 -10.73
CA HIS A 338 -36.87 -23.51 -11.73
C HIS A 338 -36.44 -23.73 -13.19
N LYS A 339 -35.14 -23.96 -13.46
CA LYS A 339 -34.63 -24.27 -14.81
C LYS A 339 -34.44 -25.78 -15.05
N ARG A 340 -34.91 -26.62 -14.13
CA ARG A 340 -34.75 -28.07 -14.20
C ARG A 340 -35.76 -28.65 -15.22
N LYS A 341 -35.27 -29.36 -16.24
CA LYS A 341 -36.09 -30.17 -17.16
C LYS A 341 -36.47 -31.56 -16.62
N LYS A 342 -35.92 -31.95 -15.46
CA LYS A 342 -36.00 -33.32 -14.89
C LYS A 342 -36.28 -33.35 -13.38
N GLY A 343 -37.02 -32.38 -12.85
CA GLY A 343 -37.38 -32.35 -11.43
C GLY A 343 -38.60 -33.19 -11.11
N ASN A 344 -38.64 -33.80 -9.92
CA ASN A 344 -39.88 -34.40 -9.42
C ASN A 344 -40.94 -33.29 -9.34
N PRO A 345 -42.08 -33.40 -10.05
CA PRO A 345 -43.11 -32.36 -10.09
C PRO A 345 -43.62 -31.95 -8.70
N ASP A 346 -43.67 -32.89 -7.76
CA ASP A 346 -44.20 -32.66 -6.42
C ASP A 346 -43.32 -31.70 -5.60
N ASP A 347 -41.99 -31.80 -5.73
CA ASP A 347 -41.04 -30.92 -5.06
C ASP A 347 -41.10 -29.48 -5.60
N ILE A 348 -41.39 -29.33 -6.90
CA ILE A 348 -41.55 -28.03 -7.56
C ILE A 348 -42.86 -27.37 -7.12
N ALA A 349 -43.94 -28.15 -7.03
CA ALA A 349 -45.25 -27.68 -6.57
C ALA A 349 -45.22 -27.25 -5.10
N ALA A 350 -44.56 -28.01 -4.23
CA ALA A 350 -44.41 -27.68 -2.81
C ALA A 350 -43.67 -26.36 -2.58
N ILE A 351 -42.62 -26.07 -3.35
CA ILE A 351 -41.86 -24.81 -3.24
C ILE A 351 -42.65 -23.61 -3.79
N LEU A 352 -43.49 -23.80 -4.81
CA LEU A 352 -44.36 -22.75 -5.34
C LEU A 352 -45.49 -22.40 -4.36
N ALA A 353 -46.00 -23.37 -3.59
CA ALA A 353 -47.06 -23.15 -2.61
C ALA A 353 -46.63 -22.37 -1.35
N VAL A 354 -45.32 -22.27 -1.09
CA VAL A 354 -44.74 -21.54 0.07
C VAL A 354 -44.40 -20.07 -0.28
N ARG A 355 -44.73 -19.63 -1.49
CA ARG A 355 -44.49 -18.27 -2.00
C ARG A 355 -45.80 -17.54 -2.22
#